data_AF-A0A3E5B0J5-F1
#
_entry.id   AF-A0A3E5B0J5-F1
#
_cell.length_a   1.000
_cell.length_b   1.000
_cell.length_c   1.000
_cell.angle_alpha   90.00
_cell.angle_beta   90.00
_cell.angle_gamma   90.00
#
_symmetry.space_group_name_H-M   'P 1'
#
loop_
_entity.id
_entity.type
_entity.pdbx_description
1 polymer ?
#
loop_
_entity_poly.entity_id
_entity_poly.type
_entity_poly.pdbx_seq_one_letter_code
_entity_poly.pdbx_strand_id
1 'polypeptide(L)'
;MVAQENGAQANAGEAPRVVCYTRTKVATKLGNALHLGYSEDGRYYVALNNDACVMALRKVDNEPGLTEEQKIPGVMKTLTAPYLFRMKEGGFGVVALRTDQNGISDVSATGSFLFIKSRDLVHYEPEQLCRLPVSEMLEAVSCEYDEAVGKYRVRWMIKGKVFQSHTADFLRFSPVKAVPKLDGVQEKITGDQHNFLNACFGNSLALTVEEGKYLKNKLGRIVNVGVLPLEMSVPVSPSVISDIRKKRATLLYSDGSRAEKRVIWNEEDLKSLTSATPGTYAVRGKIFQYSFNYPVSMSNCADPNILYYQGKYYMVSTYEVEWNRIPIRCSDTLDGLTDANHRWKEAVLIQGEGPHWAPELHVIGSRLYMLLAIIKGDKGVQAYMMQLKENGDPMKPEDWSTPIRVVKSDGSPIYTDGKTEGLSLDMTYIEDGGKSYVCWSDRKKCFVNGKDVDPGPVLRIATVDPKEPWKLTSTPSVIGSEAYSWSFCIRPLQLAEGPFVLESKDDNIYMVYSGGGVTGGNYEVGMLTARKGSNLLDPASWSNSPRPWMNNGSPVSQVGPGHNSFVRDEYGDLYNVYHSGHRPRHTSVCPVHFRFDGSPVIDMAPYEEVNPNLQQVEMRVRLISPSK
;
A
#
# COMPACT_ATOMS: atom_id res chain seq x y z
N MET A 1 -34.45 -3.02 0.05
CA MET A 1 -35.55 -3.17 -0.92
C MET A 1 -35.46 -4.56 -1.50
N VAL A 2 -36.59 -5.29 -1.47
CA VAL A 2 -36.69 -6.73 -1.74
C VAL A 2 -36.57 -6.97 -3.25
N ALA A 3 -35.65 -7.86 -3.65
CA ALA A 3 -35.47 -8.27 -5.04
C ALA A 3 -36.58 -9.25 -5.43
N GLN A 4 -37.37 -8.89 -6.44
CA GLN A 4 -38.21 -9.83 -7.18
C GLN A 4 -37.38 -10.42 -8.32
N GLU A 5 -37.26 -11.75 -8.31
CA GLU A 5 -36.84 -12.55 -9.45
C GLU A 5 -37.84 -12.37 -10.60
N ASN A 6 -37.35 -11.96 -11.76
CA ASN A 6 -38.00 -12.22 -13.03
C ASN A 6 -36.91 -12.58 -14.04
N GLY A 7 -36.96 -13.83 -14.51
CA GLY A 7 -36.13 -14.31 -15.59
C GLY A 7 -36.41 -13.51 -16.86
N ALA A 8 -35.42 -12.73 -17.27
CA ALA A 8 -35.35 -12.11 -18.59
C ALA A 8 -34.27 -12.82 -19.40
N GLN A 9 -34.62 -13.15 -20.64
CA GLN A 9 -33.74 -13.72 -21.66
C GLN A 9 -32.38 -13.03 -21.67
N ALA A 10 -31.31 -13.83 -21.64
CA ALA A 10 -29.95 -13.36 -21.85
C ALA A 10 -29.85 -12.69 -23.22
N ASN A 11 -29.84 -11.36 -23.23
CA ASN A 11 -29.45 -10.58 -24.40
C ASN A 11 -27.99 -10.88 -24.71
N ALA A 12 -27.72 -11.34 -25.93
CA ALA A 12 -26.36 -11.41 -26.45
C ALA A 12 -25.78 -9.98 -26.53
N GLY A 13 -24.73 -9.70 -25.74
CA GLY A 13 -23.79 -8.62 -26.04
C GLY A 13 -23.40 -7.66 -24.92
N GLU A 14 -23.06 -8.14 -23.71
CA GLU A 14 -22.40 -7.31 -22.68
C GLU A 14 -21.26 -8.12 -22.06
N ALA A 15 -20.07 -7.98 -22.63
CA ALA A 15 -18.85 -8.60 -22.12
C ALA A 15 -18.11 -7.62 -21.19
N PRO A 16 -17.43 -8.09 -20.13
CA PRO A 16 -16.64 -7.22 -19.27
C PRO A 16 -15.61 -6.41 -20.07
N ARG A 17 -15.43 -5.14 -19.70
CA ARG A 17 -14.50 -4.22 -20.36
C ARG A 17 -13.58 -3.55 -19.35
N VAL A 18 -12.37 -3.29 -19.79
CA VAL A 18 -11.44 -2.38 -19.11
C VAL A 18 -11.24 -1.14 -19.99
N VAL A 19 -11.20 0.03 -19.38
CA VAL A 19 -10.86 1.30 -20.04
C VAL A 19 -9.58 1.85 -19.43
N CYS A 20 -8.65 2.34 -20.25
CA CYS A 20 -7.49 3.06 -19.75
C CYS A 20 -7.69 4.57 -19.85
N TYR A 21 -7.08 5.31 -18.92
CA TYR A 21 -7.13 6.77 -18.92
C TYR A 21 -5.92 7.37 -18.19
N THR A 22 -5.72 8.67 -18.38
CA THR A 22 -4.93 9.53 -17.49
C THR A 22 -5.85 10.53 -16.79
N ARG A 23 -5.34 11.29 -15.82
CA ARG A 23 -6.14 12.30 -15.10
C ARG A 23 -5.52 13.68 -15.25
N THR A 24 -6.38 14.69 -15.32
CA THR A 24 -6.01 16.10 -15.28
C THR A 24 -6.40 16.74 -13.95
N LYS A 25 -5.94 17.97 -13.69
CA LYS A 25 -6.23 18.74 -12.45
C LYS A 25 -5.85 18.00 -11.14
N VAL A 26 -4.93 17.07 -11.24
CA VAL A 26 -4.17 16.48 -10.13
C VAL A 26 -2.68 16.70 -10.41
N ALA A 27 -1.81 16.44 -9.45
CA ALA A 27 -0.37 16.53 -9.69
C ALA A 27 0.03 15.65 -10.89
N THR A 28 0.78 16.19 -11.85
CA THR A 28 1.16 15.50 -13.09
C THR A 28 1.71 14.10 -12.83
N LYS A 29 2.55 13.95 -11.80
CA LYS A 29 3.16 12.67 -11.41
C LYS A 29 2.15 11.55 -11.09
N LEU A 30 0.94 11.93 -10.66
CA LEU A 30 -0.18 11.06 -10.31
C LEU A 30 -1.17 10.93 -11.49
N GLY A 31 -1.43 12.03 -12.19
CA GLY A 31 -2.40 12.09 -13.28
C GLY A 31 -1.89 11.48 -14.58
N ASN A 32 -0.66 11.81 -14.98
CA ASN A 32 0.01 11.31 -16.17
C ASN A 32 0.68 9.94 -15.89
N ALA A 33 -0.14 9.00 -15.44
CA ALA A 33 0.20 7.62 -15.19
C ALA A 33 -0.92 6.75 -15.77
N LEU A 34 -0.75 5.43 -15.86
CA LEU A 34 -1.80 4.54 -16.33
C LEU A 34 -2.86 4.37 -15.23
N HIS A 35 -4.09 4.77 -15.51
CA HIS A 35 -5.27 4.46 -14.69
C HIS A 35 -6.18 3.49 -15.45
N LEU A 36 -6.95 2.69 -14.72
CA LEU A 36 -7.89 1.74 -15.29
C LEU A 36 -9.27 1.88 -14.68
N GLY A 37 -10.28 1.77 -15.52
CA GLY A 37 -11.68 1.61 -15.12
C GLY A 37 -12.19 0.25 -15.57
N TYR A 38 -13.17 -0.27 -14.85
CA TYR A 38 -13.80 -1.56 -15.14
C TYR A 38 -15.30 -1.40 -15.35
N SER A 39 -15.85 -2.17 -16.28
CA SER A 39 -17.28 -2.35 -16.46
C SER A 39 -17.59 -3.83 -16.62
N GLU A 40 -18.58 -4.31 -15.86
CA GLU A 40 -19.05 -5.70 -15.98
C GLU A 40 -19.87 -5.89 -17.27
N ASP A 41 -20.61 -4.85 -17.68
CA ASP A 41 -21.61 -4.90 -18.74
C ASP A 41 -21.27 -4.02 -19.96
N GLY A 42 -20.14 -3.34 -19.93
CA GLY A 42 -19.71 -2.38 -20.96
C GLY A 42 -20.50 -1.07 -20.96
N ARG A 43 -21.39 -0.83 -19.99
CA ARG A 43 -22.20 0.39 -19.87
C ARG A 43 -21.83 1.21 -18.65
N TYR A 44 -21.77 0.57 -17.48
CA TYR A 44 -21.44 1.23 -16.22
C TYR A 44 -19.99 0.98 -15.86
N TYR A 45 -19.21 2.05 -15.83
CA TYR A 45 -17.80 1.99 -15.49
C TYR A 45 -17.54 2.51 -14.08
N VAL A 46 -16.59 1.89 -13.40
CA VAL A 46 -16.06 2.33 -12.10
C VAL A 46 -14.54 2.40 -12.18
N ALA A 47 -13.94 3.48 -11.66
CA ALA A 47 -12.50 3.60 -11.54
C ALA A 47 -11.94 2.54 -10.59
N LEU A 48 -10.84 1.89 -10.98
CA LEU A 48 -10.13 0.94 -10.14
C LEU A 48 -9.09 1.66 -9.26
N ASN A 49 -8.60 0.97 -8.23
CA ASN A 49 -7.56 1.43 -7.33
C ASN A 49 -7.84 2.82 -6.70
N ASN A 50 -9.10 3.08 -6.31
CA ASN A 50 -9.56 4.37 -5.77
C ASN A 50 -9.27 5.57 -6.68
N ASP A 51 -9.33 5.40 -8.01
CA ASP A 51 -8.97 6.44 -9.00
C ASP A 51 -7.48 6.88 -8.91
N ALA A 52 -6.64 6.05 -8.29
CA ALA A 52 -5.18 6.17 -8.33
C ALA A 52 -4.60 5.29 -9.43
N CYS A 53 -3.39 5.64 -9.87
CA CYS A 53 -2.77 4.95 -10.98
C CYS A 53 -2.52 3.48 -10.64
N VAL A 54 -2.60 2.61 -11.64
CA VAL A 54 -2.27 1.19 -11.53
C VAL A 54 -0.84 0.91 -12.00
N MET A 55 -0.25 1.87 -12.72
CA MET A 55 1.15 1.84 -13.14
C MET A 55 1.65 3.26 -13.39
N ALA A 56 2.68 3.64 -12.64
CA ALA A 56 3.52 4.81 -12.87
C ALA A 56 4.78 4.42 -13.63
N LEU A 57 5.36 5.36 -14.39
CA LEU A 57 6.65 5.14 -15.04
C LEU A 57 7.77 5.09 -14.00
N ARG A 58 8.80 4.32 -14.32
CA ARG A 58 10.04 4.31 -13.53
C ARG A 58 10.84 5.58 -13.82
N LYS A 59 11.65 5.99 -12.85
CA LYS A 59 12.67 7.02 -13.11
C LYS A 59 13.61 6.53 -14.20
N VAL A 60 13.98 7.44 -15.10
CA VAL A 60 14.95 7.12 -16.15
C VAL A 60 16.35 7.34 -15.57
N ASP A 61 16.95 6.25 -15.09
CA ASP A 61 18.25 6.27 -14.37
C ASP A 61 19.47 6.24 -15.33
N ASN A 62 19.26 6.05 -16.64
CA ASN A 62 20.32 5.70 -17.59
C ASN A 62 20.44 6.68 -18.77
N GLU A 63 20.79 7.94 -18.50
CA GLU A 63 21.45 8.75 -19.53
C GLU A 63 22.92 8.31 -19.67
N PRO A 64 23.46 8.16 -20.90
CA PRO A 64 24.83 7.71 -21.11
C PRO A 64 25.87 8.64 -20.42
N GLY A 65 26.79 8.07 -19.62
CA GLY A 65 27.95 8.80 -19.05
C GLY A 65 28.00 8.95 -17.52
N LEU A 66 27.05 8.41 -16.77
CA LEU A 66 26.99 8.46 -15.30
C LEU A 66 27.60 7.19 -14.65
N THR A 67 28.34 7.34 -13.54
CA THR A 67 28.77 6.21 -12.69
C THR A 67 27.58 5.56 -11.96
N GLU A 68 27.69 4.32 -11.48
CA GLU A 68 26.60 3.62 -10.76
C GLU A 68 26.01 4.42 -9.58
N GLU A 69 26.85 5.17 -8.87
CA GLU A 69 26.43 6.03 -7.76
C GLU A 69 25.79 7.35 -8.25
N GLN A 70 26.11 7.78 -9.47
CA GLN A 70 25.54 8.94 -10.17
C GLN A 70 24.31 8.59 -11.03
N LYS A 71 23.99 7.32 -11.25
CA LYS A 71 22.75 6.88 -11.93
C LYS A 71 21.51 7.05 -11.06
N ILE A 72 21.69 7.29 -9.77
CA ILE A 72 20.61 7.38 -8.78
C ILE A 72 19.74 8.68 -8.86
N PRO A 73 20.18 9.84 -9.41
CA PRO A 73 19.26 10.93 -9.73
C PRO A 73 18.63 10.71 -11.12
N GLY A 74 17.78 9.69 -11.25
CA GLY A 74 17.01 9.47 -12.47
C GLY A 74 16.04 10.62 -12.77
N VAL A 75 15.82 10.92 -14.05
CA VAL A 75 14.87 11.96 -14.49
C VAL A 75 13.46 11.37 -14.43
N MET A 76 12.57 12.03 -13.69
CA MET A 76 11.15 11.68 -13.71
C MET A 76 10.59 11.86 -15.12
N LYS A 77 9.91 10.82 -15.61
CA LYS A 77 9.04 10.87 -16.78
C LYS A 77 7.64 10.44 -16.40
N THR A 78 6.68 10.83 -17.21
CA THR A 78 5.26 10.51 -17.06
C THR A 78 4.69 10.02 -18.40
N LEU A 79 3.45 9.55 -18.43
CA LEU A 79 2.80 9.06 -19.66
C LEU A 79 1.46 9.75 -19.94
N THR A 80 1.10 9.84 -21.21
CA THR A 80 -0.20 10.32 -21.70
C THR A 80 -0.68 9.49 -22.89
N ALA A 81 -1.96 9.64 -23.26
CA ALA A 81 -2.62 8.93 -24.34
C ALA A 81 -2.38 7.40 -24.31
N PRO A 82 -2.68 6.70 -23.21
CA PRO A 82 -2.55 5.26 -23.14
C PRO A 82 -3.52 4.57 -24.09
N TYR A 83 -3.09 3.43 -24.64
CA TYR A 83 -3.90 2.56 -25.47
C TYR A 83 -3.57 1.09 -25.13
N LEU A 84 -4.59 0.31 -24.76
CA LEU A 84 -4.52 -1.11 -24.46
C LEU A 84 -4.76 -1.96 -25.70
N PHE A 85 -4.05 -3.07 -25.85
CA PHE A 85 -4.28 -4.04 -26.92
C PHE A 85 -3.94 -5.46 -26.49
N ARG A 86 -4.38 -6.45 -27.27
CA ARG A 86 -4.06 -7.87 -27.02
C ARG A 86 -2.70 -8.23 -27.59
N MET A 87 -1.89 -8.87 -26.76
CA MET A 87 -0.64 -9.49 -27.21
C MET A 87 -0.96 -10.83 -27.87
N LYS A 88 -0.26 -11.15 -28.96
CA LYS A 88 -0.37 -12.44 -29.66
C LYS A 88 -0.08 -13.61 -28.72
N GLU A 89 0.94 -13.46 -27.88
CA GLU A 89 1.37 -14.46 -26.90
C GLU A 89 0.44 -14.60 -25.67
N GLY A 90 -0.65 -13.82 -25.61
CA GLY A 90 -1.52 -13.72 -24.44
C GLY A 90 -1.13 -12.54 -23.53
N GLY A 91 -2.07 -12.12 -22.69
CA GLY A 91 -1.95 -10.91 -21.88
C GLY A 91 -2.21 -9.63 -22.69
N PHE A 92 -1.57 -8.55 -22.27
CA PHE A 92 -1.91 -7.18 -22.65
C PHE A 92 -0.67 -6.38 -23.01
N GLY A 93 -0.81 -5.54 -24.03
CA GLY A 93 0.15 -4.49 -24.35
C GLY A 93 -0.44 -3.13 -24.04
N VAL A 94 0.40 -2.21 -23.58
CA VAL A 94 0.08 -0.80 -23.42
C VAL A 94 1.02 -0.01 -24.32
N VAL A 95 0.49 0.84 -25.18
CA VAL A 95 1.26 1.91 -25.81
C VAL A 95 0.84 3.26 -25.27
N ALA A 96 1.79 4.18 -25.13
CA ALA A 96 1.53 5.51 -24.63
C ALA A 96 2.56 6.51 -25.17
N LEU A 97 2.32 7.80 -24.95
CA LEU A 97 3.28 8.87 -25.23
C LEU A 97 4.01 9.25 -23.94
N ARG A 98 5.32 9.47 -24.03
CA ARG A 98 6.12 9.90 -22.89
C ARG A 98 6.10 11.42 -22.74
N THR A 99 5.89 11.87 -21.51
CA THR A 99 5.99 13.28 -21.12
C THR A 99 7.09 13.47 -20.07
N ASP A 100 7.54 14.71 -19.90
CA ASP A 100 8.44 15.09 -18.82
C ASP A 100 7.72 15.10 -17.46
N GLN A 101 8.42 15.50 -16.40
CA GLN A 101 7.86 15.61 -15.05
C GLN A 101 6.69 16.60 -14.92
N ASN A 102 6.56 17.55 -15.85
CA ASN A 102 5.51 18.56 -15.87
C ASN A 102 4.32 18.15 -16.74
N GLY A 103 4.44 17.05 -17.49
CA GLY A 103 3.39 16.56 -18.39
C GLY A 103 3.47 17.18 -19.78
N ILE A 104 4.59 17.82 -20.09
CA ILE A 104 4.90 18.39 -21.40
C ILE A 104 5.57 17.31 -22.25
N SER A 105 5.37 17.33 -23.57
CA SER A 105 5.99 16.38 -24.49
C SER A 105 7.51 16.29 -24.28
N ASP A 106 8.01 15.08 -24.05
CA ASP A 106 9.44 14.85 -23.79
C ASP A 106 10.23 14.86 -25.10
N VAL A 107 11.00 15.92 -25.35
CA VAL A 107 11.81 16.07 -26.58
C VAL A 107 12.75 14.90 -26.85
N SER A 108 13.22 14.21 -25.80
CA SER A 108 14.06 13.02 -25.93
C SER A 108 13.31 11.78 -26.46
N ALA A 109 11.97 11.83 -26.49
CA ALA A 109 11.08 10.81 -27.05
C ALA A 109 10.50 11.19 -28.42
N THR A 110 11.07 12.20 -29.10
CA THR A 110 10.65 12.57 -30.46
C THR A 110 10.68 11.35 -31.40
N GLY A 111 9.62 11.18 -32.21
CA GLY A 111 9.45 10.03 -33.09
C GLY A 111 9.35 8.69 -32.38
N SER A 112 9.03 8.67 -31.09
CA SER A 112 9.01 7.44 -30.28
C SER A 112 7.71 7.33 -29.47
N PHE A 113 7.39 6.10 -29.06
CA PHE A 113 6.29 5.79 -28.13
C PHE A 113 6.74 4.81 -27.06
N LEU A 114 6.03 4.77 -25.94
CA LEU A 114 6.24 3.78 -24.88
C LEU A 114 5.52 2.48 -25.23
N PHE A 115 6.16 1.34 -24.99
CA PHE A 115 5.56 0.03 -25.03
C PHE A 115 5.78 -0.69 -23.70
N ILE A 116 4.71 -1.21 -23.10
CA ILE A 116 4.72 -1.93 -21.84
C ILE A 116 3.94 -3.24 -22.02
N LYS A 117 4.51 -4.36 -21.59
CA LYS A 117 3.81 -5.64 -21.49
C LYS A 117 3.21 -5.82 -20.11
N SER A 118 2.04 -6.44 -20.06
CA SER A 118 1.42 -6.87 -18.82
C SER A 118 0.72 -8.20 -19.02
N ARG A 119 0.90 -9.11 -18.06
CA ARG A 119 0.20 -10.40 -18.09
C ARG A 119 -1.29 -10.27 -17.73
N ASP A 120 -1.64 -9.29 -16.87
CA ASP A 120 -2.93 -9.25 -16.16
C ASP A 120 -3.43 -7.82 -15.81
N LEU A 121 -2.78 -6.78 -16.33
CA LEU A 121 -3.04 -5.36 -16.01
C LEU A 121 -2.88 -5.00 -14.52
N VAL A 122 -2.09 -5.79 -13.79
CA VAL A 122 -1.67 -5.52 -12.40
C VAL A 122 -0.15 -5.61 -12.28
N HIS A 123 0.45 -6.55 -13.00
CA HIS A 123 1.90 -6.76 -13.08
C HIS A 123 2.39 -6.30 -14.44
N TYR A 124 3.32 -5.35 -14.43
CA TYR A 124 3.85 -4.70 -15.62
C TYR A 124 5.33 -5.01 -15.77
N GLU A 125 5.73 -5.35 -16.98
CA GLU A 125 7.14 -5.43 -17.33
C GLU A 125 7.75 -4.03 -17.46
N PRO A 126 9.09 -3.93 -17.39
CA PRO A 126 9.82 -2.73 -17.74
C PRO A 126 9.37 -2.06 -19.04
N GLU A 127 9.02 -0.76 -19.00
CA GLU A 127 8.68 0.02 -20.18
C GLU A 127 9.85 0.12 -21.18
N GLN A 128 9.50 0.09 -22.48
CA GLN A 128 10.43 0.23 -23.59
C GLN A 128 10.10 1.47 -24.42
N LEU A 129 11.12 2.20 -24.89
CA LEU A 129 10.92 3.33 -25.80
C LEU A 129 11.15 2.86 -27.25
N CYS A 130 10.07 2.74 -28.01
CA CYS A 130 10.07 2.26 -29.39
C CYS A 130 10.21 3.42 -30.37
N ARG A 131 11.21 3.35 -31.26
CA ARG A 131 11.51 4.41 -32.24
C ARG A 131 10.86 4.13 -33.58
N LEU A 132 10.03 5.05 -34.04
CA LEU A 132 9.47 5.06 -35.39
C LEU A 132 10.42 5.79 -36.34
N PRO A 133 10.37 5.50 -37.66
CA PRO A 133 11.18 6.19 -38.67
C PRO A 133 10.59 7.59 -39.00
N VAL A 134 10.37 8.42 -37.98
CA VAL A 134 9.84 9.78 -38.08
C VAL A 134 10.62 10.71 -37.13
N SER A 135 10.62 12.00 -37.43
CA SER A 135 11.39 13.02 -36.69
C SER A 135 10.49 13.99 -35.90
N GLU A 136 9.20 13.71 -35.86
CA GLU A 136 8.19 14.57 -35.27
C GLU A 136 7.61 13.96 -33.99
N MET A 137 7.10 14.83 -33.13
CA MET A 137 6.34 14.41 -31.96
C MET A 137 5.03 13.75 -32.37
N LEU A 138 4.71 12.66 -31.68
CA LEU A 138 3.44 11.97 -31.86
C LEU A 138 2.36 12.68 -31.03
N GLU A 139 1.15 12.76 -31.57
CA GLU A 139 -0.04 13.32 -30.91
C GLU A 139 -0.91 12.21 -30.29
N ALA A 140 -0.85 11.01 -30.86
CA ALA A 140 -1.52 9.81 -30.37
C ALA A 140 -0.86 8.56 -30.97
N VAL A 141 -1.05 7.41 -30.31
CA VAL A 141 -0.56 6.11 -30.75
C VAL A 141 -1.58 5.02 -30.44
N SER A 142 -1.69 4.03 -31.31
CA SER A 142 -2.50 2.83 -31.13
C SER A 142 -1.75 1.62 -31.71
N CYS A 143 -2.03 0.43 -31.17
CA CYS A 143 -1.40 -0.80 -31.62
C CYS A 143 -2.42 -1.94 -31.61
N GLU A 144 -2.41 -2.80 -32.62
CA GLU A 144 -3.21 -4.02 -32.65
C GLU A 144 -2.40 -5.16 -33.29
N TYR A 145 -2.69 -6.41 -32.91
CA TYR A 145 -2.13 -7.55 -33.64
C TYR A 145 -2.91 -7.77 -34.94
N ASP A 146 -2.22 -7.65 -36.08
CA ASP A 146 -2.81 -7.88 -37.40
C ASP A 146 -2.58 -9.34 -37.81
N GLU A 147 -3.61 -10.18 -37.62
CA GLU A 147 -3.54 -11.62 -37.91
C GLU A 147 -3.22 -11.92 -39.38
N ALA A 148 -3.74 -11.09 -40.31
CA ALA A 148 -3.53 -11.29 -41.74
C ALA A 148 -2.06 -11.06 -42.15
N VAL A 149 -1.39 -10.12 -41.48
CA VAL A 149 0.03 -9.81 -41.70
C VAL A 149 0.95 -10.63 -40.77
N GLY A 150 0.39 -11.19 -39.69
CA GLY A 150 1.13 -11.90 -38.65
C GLY A 150 2.03 -11.01 -37.79
N LYS A 151 1.78 -9.70 -37.77
CA LYS A 151 2.62 -8.67 -37.10
C LYS A 151 1.77 -7.67 -36.32
N TYR A 152 2.38 -6.97 -35.37
CA TYR A 152 1.76 -5.84 -34.70
C TYR A 152 1.68 -4.64 -35.65
N ARG A 153 0.48 -4.09 -35.82
CA ARG A 153 0.20 -2.89 -36.57
C ARG A 153 0.18 -1.72 -35.61
N VAL A 154 1.12 -0.79 -35.78
CA VAL A 154 1.21 0.44 -35.00
C VAL A 154 0.71 1.59 -35.87
N ARG A 155 -0.23 2.37 -35.33
CA ARG A 155 -0.68 3.62 -35.94
C ARG A 155 -0.42 4.79 -35.02
N TRP A 156 -0.10 5.94 -35.61
CA TRP A 156 0.19 7.15 -34.86
C TRP A 156 -0.27 8.39 -35.62
N MET A 157 -0.48 9.48 -34.88
CA MET A 157 -0.89 10.77 -35.42
C MET A 157 0.24 11.80 -35.30
N ILE A 158 0.50 12.54 -36.37
CA ILE A 158 1.39 13.71 -36.40
C ILE A 158 0.67 14.81 -37.19
N LYS A 159 0.52 16.00 -36.60
CA LYS A 159 -0.10 17.17 -37.23
C LYS A 159 -1.48 16.84 -37.82
N GLY A 160 -2.28 16.07 -37.09
CA GLY A 160 -3.61 15.62 -37.51
C GLY A 160 -3.64 14.56 -38.63
N LYS A 161 -2.49 14.08 -39.13
CA LYS A 161 -2.42 13.00 -40.14
C LYS A 161 -2.06 11.69 -39.47
N VAL A 162 -2.69 10.59 -39.89
CA VAL A 162 -2.45 9.26 -39.34
C VAL A 162 -1.56 8.43 -40.25
N PHE A 163 -0.61 7.74 -39.64
CA PHE A 163 0.35 6.88 -40.29
C PHE A 163 0.30 5.49 -39.67
N GLN A 164 0.80 4.51 -40.42
CA GLN A 164 0.83 3.11 -40.03
C GLN A 164 2.17 2.48 -40.38
N SER A 165 2.63 1.57 -39.53
CA SER A 165 3.68 0.60 -39.82
C SER A 165 3.39 -0.73 -39.11
N HIS A 166 4.11 -1.78 -39.47
CA HIS A 166 4.08 -3.07 -38.80
C HIS A 166 5.43 -3.40 -38.18
N THR A 167 5.39 -4.08 -37.05
CA THR A 167 6.56 -4.60 -36.34
C THR A 167 6.29 -6.00 -35.80
N ALA A 168 7.34 -6.83 -35.69
CA ALA A 168 7.27 -8.12 -35.03
C ALA A 168 7.84 -8.07 -33.60
N ASP A 169 8.68 -7.08 -33.31
CA ASP A 169 9.55 -7.03 -32.13
C ASP A 169 9.55 -5.67 -31.43
N PHE A 170 8.81 -4.68 -31.93
CA PHE A 170 8.80 -3.29 -31.47
C PHE A 170 10.16 -2.57 -31.56
N LEU A 171 11.12 -3.14 -32.30
CA LEU A 171 12.44 -2.57 -32.58
C LEU A 171 12.58 -2.18 -34.06
N ARG A 172 12.00 -2.98 -34.96
CA ARG A 172 12.09 -2.82 -36.40
C ARG A 172 10.71 -2.60 -37.00
N PHE A 173 10.59 -1.56 -37.81
CA PHE A 173 9.33 -1.14 -38.42
C PHE A 173 9.39 -1.23 -39.94
N SER A 174 8.29 -1.71 -40.54
CA SER A 174 8.12 -1.69 -42.00
C SER A 174 8.03 -0.25 -42.54
N PRO A 175 8.11 -0.04 -43.87
CA PRO A 175 7.89 1.27 -44.46
C PRO A 175 6.54 1.89 -44.05
N VAL A 176 6.58 3.19 -43.75
CA VAL A 176 5.42 3.97 -43.28
C VAL A 176 4.39 4.15 -44.39
N LYS A 177 3.11 4.03 -44.04
CA LYS A 177 1.98 4.32 -44.94
C LYS A 177 1.02 5.31 -44.29
N ALA A 178 0.53 6.28 -45.06
CA ALA A 178 -0.56 7.14 -44.61
C ALA A 178 -1.89 6.37 -44.59
N VAL A 179 -2.71 6.58 -43.56
CA VAL A 179 -4.00 5.91 -43.36
C VAL A 179 -5.04 6.91 -42.83
N PRO A 180 -6.36 6.65 -42.96
CA PRO A 180 -7.37 7.66 -42.64
C PRO A 180 -7.62 7.86 -41.14
N LYS A 181 -7.34 6.86 -40.29
CA LYS A 181 -7.68 6.91 -38.85
C LYS A 181 -6.81 5.98 -37.99
N LEU A 182 -6.74 6.27 -36.69
CA LEU A 182 -6.15 5.40 -35.67
C LEU A 182 -6.97 4.12 -35.50
N ASP A 183 -6.42 3.16 -34.76
CA ASP A 183 -7.18 2.00 -34.28
C ASP A 183 -8.07 2.40 -33.08
N GLY A 184 -9.13 1.62 -32.85
CA GLY A 184 -10.06 1.83 -31.74
C GLY A 184 -10.90 3.13 -31.84
N VAL A 185 -11.76 3.32 -30.85
CA VAL A 185 -12.54 4.56 -30.65
C VAL A 185 -12.15 5.09 -29.28
N GLN A 186 -11.84 6.38 -29.16
CA GLN A 186 -11.82 7.03 -27.85
C GLN A 186 -13.22 6.88 -27.25
N GLU A 187 -13.35 6.10 -26.18
CA GLU A 187 -14.68 5.86 -25.63
C GLU A 187 -15.23 7.14 -25.01
N LYS A 188 -16.38 7.57 -25.53
CA LYS A 188 -17.25 8.50 -24.82
C LYS A 188 -18.02 7.63 -23.82
N ILE A 189 -17.58 7.57 -22.57
CA ILE A 189 -18.34 6.90 -21.51
C ILE A 189 -19.64 7.70 -21.31
N THR A 190 -20.74 7.19 -21.88
CA THR A 190 -22.05 7.86 -21.91
C THR A 190 -22.95 7.51 -20.72
N GLY A 191 -22.52 6.62 -19.82
CA GLY A 191 -23.25 6.21 -18.62
C GLY A 191 -22.85 6.97 -17.35
N ASP A 192 -23.52 6.66 -16.23
CA ASP A 192 -23.19 7.20 -14.91
C ASP A 192 -21.74 6.81 -14.55
N GLN A 193 -20.87 7.82 -14.46
CA GLN A 193 -19.47 7.64 -14.06
C GLN A 193 -19.37 7.73 -12.55
N HIS A 194 -18.90 6.66 -11.90
CA HIS A 194 -18.53 6.74 -10.49
C HIS A 194 -17.01 6.81 -10.36
N ASN A 195 -16.53 7.90 -9.75
CA ASN A 195 -15.12 8.13 -9.39
C ASN A 195 -14.11 8.25 -10.56
N PHE A 196 -14.50 8.77 -11.73
CA PHE A 196 -13.55 9.16 -12.80
C PHE A 196 -13.24 10.66 -12.77
N LEU A 197 -12.61 11.14 -11.69
CA LEU A 197 -12.41 12.58 -11.53
C LEU A 197 -11.36 13.08 -12.53
N ASN A 198 -11.79 13.97 -13.45
CA ASN A 198 -10.96 14.62 -14.47
C ASN A 198 -10.25 13.65 -15.43
N ALA A 199 -10.88 12.52 -15.74
CA ALA A 199 -10.32 11.49 -16.63
C ALA A 199 -10.17 11.97 -18.08
N CYS A 200 -9.06 11.61 -18.70
CA CYS A 200 -8.77 11.70 -20.13
C CYS A 200 -8.67 10.28 -20.68
N PHE A 201 -9.78 9.80 -21.26
CA PHE A 201 -9.90 8.41 -21.71
C PHE A 201 -9.02 8.10 -22.93
N GLY A 202 -8.38 6.93 -22.87
CA GLY A 202 -7.77 6.26 -24.00
C GLY A 202 -8.80 5.40 -24.73
N ASN A 203 -8.51 4.10 -24.89
CA ASN A 203 -9.46 3.13 -25.43
C ASN A 203 -10.02 2.19 -24.34
N SER A 204 -11.01 1.40 -24.75
CA SER A 204 -11.50 0.25 -23.97
C SER A 204 -11.17 -1.06 -24.67
N LEU A 205 -10.97 -2.10 -23.87
CA LEU A 205 -10.65 -3.45 -24.32
C LEU A 205 -11.63 -4.44 -23.69
N ALA A 206 -12.18 -5.34 -24.50
CA ALA A 206 -13.00 -6.44 -24.00
C ALA A 206 -12.14 -7.45 -23.24
N LEU A 207 -12.63 -7.91 -22.10
CA LEU A 207 -12.03 -8.92 -21.24
C LEU A 207 -12.80 -10.24 -21.33
N THR A 208 -12.12 -11.35 -21.03
CA THR A 208 -12.86 -12.56 -20.64
C THR A 208 -13.51 -12.36 -19.28
N VAL A 209 -14.45 -13.24 -18.92
CA VAL A 209 -15.11 -13.20 -17.61
C VAL A 209 -14.09 -13.39 -16.48
N GLU A 210 -13.10 -14.26 -16.67
CA GLU A 210 -12.04 -14.55 -15.69
C GLU A 210 -11.10 -13.36 -15.52
N GLU A 211 -10.69 -12.72 -16.61
CA GLU A 211 -9.86 -11.51 -16.57
C GLU A 211 -10.58 -10.36 -15.89
N GLY A 212 -11.86 -10.14 -16.23
CA GLY A 212 -12.69 -9.11 -15.61
C GLY A 212 -12.85 -9.33 -14.11
N LYS A 213 -13.16 -10.57 -13.70
CA LYS A 213 -13.25 -10.96 -12.29
C LYS A 213 -11.93 -10.77 -11.57
N TYR A 214 -10.81 -11.18 -12.15
CA TYR A 214 -9.48 -11.00 -11.55
C TYR A 214 -9.17 -9.52 -11.31
N LEU A 215 -9.32 -8.68 -12.34
CA LEU A 215 -8.99 -7.26 -12.28
C LEU A 215 -9.86 -6.52 -11.25
N LYS A 216 -11.16 -6.78 -11.26
CA LYS A 216 -12.13 -6.25 -10.29
C LYS A 216 -11.77 -6.66 -8.86
N ASN A 217 -11.43 -7.92 -8.64
CA ASN A 217 -11.10 -8.42 -7.31
C ASN A 217 -9.73 -7.92 -6.80
N LYS A 218 -8.78 -7.68 -7.71
CA LYS A 218 -7.42 -7.26 -7.38
C LYS A 218 -7.29 -5.76 -7.15
N LEU A 219 -8.00 -4.94 -7.92
CA LEU A 219 -7.88 -3.47 -7.90
C LEU A 219 -9.17 -2.77 -7.44
N GLY A 220 -10.31 -3.45 -7.38
CA GLY A 220 -11.55 -2.90 -6.86
C GLY A 220 -11.60 -2.89 -5.33
N ARG A 221 -12.58 -2.16 -4.79
CA ARG A 221 -12.97 -2.23 -3.38
C ARG A 221 -13.55 -3.60 -3.07
N ILE A 222 -13.28 -4.09 -1.85
CA ILE A 222 -13.77 -5.36 -1.36
C ILE A 222 -14.73 -5.08 -0.22
N VAL A 223 -15.94 -5.61 -0.27
CA VAL A 223 -16.98 -5.37 0.74
C VAL A 223 -17.53 -6.67 1.29
N ASN A 224 -17.93 -6.67 2.55
CA ASN A 224 -18.64 -7.78 3.16
C ASN A 224 -20.04 -7.94 2.51
N VAL A 225 -20.29 -9.10 1.92
CA VAL A 225 -21.51 -9.43 1.18
C VAL A 225 -22.34 -10.53 1.85
N GLY A 226 -21.81 -11.19 2.88
CA GLY A 226 -22.51 -12.26 3.57
C GLY A 226 -21.84 -12.70 4.86
N VAL A 227 -22.55 -13.52 5.62
CA VAL A 227 -22.03 -14.23 6.79
C VAL A 227 -22.47 -15.67 6.64
N LEU A 228 -21.56 -16.64 6.85
CA LEU A 228 -21.94 -18.06 6.79
C LEU A 228 -22.91 -18.39 7.93
N PRO A 229 -23.81 -19.36 7.73
CA PRO A 229 -24.68 -19.86 8.80
C PRO A 229 -23.87 -20.27 10.04
N LEU A 230 -24.33 -19.81 11.20
CA LEU A 230 -23.72 -20.09 12.49
C LEU A 230 -24.47 -21.23 13.17
N GLU A 231 -23.83 -22.38 13.27
CA GLU A 231 -24.38 -23.55 13.96
C GLU A 231 -23.36 -24.15 14.93
N MET A 232 -23.86 -24.64 16.07
CA MET A 232 -23.05 -25.30 17.10
C MET A 232 -23.85 -26.46 17.70
N SER A 233 -23.21 -27.60 17.87
CA SER A 233 -23.75 -28.71 18.68
C SER A 233 -22.83 -28.97 19.85
N VAL A 234 -23.34 -28.82 21.09
CA VAL A 234 -22.55 -28.99 22.32
C VAL A 234 -23.38 -29.74 23.37
N PRO A 235 -22.77 -30.64 24.17
CA PRO A 235 -23.46 -31.26 25.30
C PRO A 235 -23.93 -30.21 26.32
N VAL A 236 -25.04 -30.48 27.00
CA VAL A 236 -25.43 -29.68 28.17
C VAL A 236 -24.32 -29.79 29.23
N SER A 237 -23.66 -28.66 29.50
CA SER A 237 -22.56 -28.57 30.46
C SER A 237 -22.47 -27.16 31.05
N PRO A 238 -21.77 -26.99 32.18
CA PRO A 238 -21.45 -25.66 32.71
C PRO A 238 -20.59 -24.80 31.76
N SER A 239 -19.92 -25.40 30.76
CA SER A 239 -19.03 -24.68 29.83
C SER A 239 -19.73 -24.11 28.60
N VAL A 240 -20.98 -24.48 28.31
CA VAL A 240 -21.72 -24.11 27.09
C VAL A 240 -21.62 -22.60 26.80
N ILE A 241 -21.81 -21.75 27.81
CA ILE A 241 -21.72 -20.30 27.64
C ILE A 241 -20.31 -19.86 27.25
N SER A 242 -19.26 -20.43 27.86
CA SER A 242 -17.87 -20.14 27.52
C SER A 242 -17.55 -20.58 26.08
N ASP A 243 -18.08 -21.72 25.66
CA ASP A 243 -17.86 -22.25 24.32
C ASP A 243 -18.56 -21.41 23.24
N ILE A 244 -19.79 -20.94 23.52
CA ILE A 244 -20.49 -19.98 22.68
C ILE A 244 -19.69 -18.67 22.59
N ARG A 245 -19.18 -18.13 23.70
CA ARG A 245 -18.40 -16.89 23.71
C ARG A 245 -17.14 -16.93 22.84
N LYS A 246 -16.55 -18.12 22.65
CA LYS A 246 -15.38 -18.31 21.78
C LYS A 246 -15.76 -18.38 20.29
N LYS A 247 -17.04 -18.50 19.96
CA LYS A 247 -17.48 -18.73 18.58
C LYS A 247 -17.37 -17.44 17.77
N ARG A 248 -16.73 -17.55 16.61
CA ARG A 248 -16.52 -16.50 15.61
C ARG A 248 -17.46 -16.69 14.43
N ALA A 249 -17.72 -15.60 13.71
CA ALA A 249 -18.48 -15.59 12.46
C ALA A 249 -17.54 -15.52 11.27
N THR A 250 -17.80 -16.34 10.25
CA THR A 250 -17.11 -16.28 8.96
C THR A 250 -17.82 -15.29 8.04
N LEU A 251 -17.20 -14.15 7.80
CA LEU A 251 -17.66 -13.16 6.83
C LEU A 251 -17.22 -13.56 5.42
N LEU A 252 -18.11 -13.32 4.46
CA LEU A 252 -17.87 -13.50 3.03
C LEU A 252 -17.69 -12.13 2.36
N TYR A 253 -16.73 -12.03 1.46
CA TYR A 253 -16.40 -10.78 0.76
C TYR A 253 -16.65 -10.89 -0.74
N SER A 254 -16.85 -9.73 -1.38
CA SER A 254 -17.22 -9.60 -2.80
C SER A 254 -16.22 -10.22 -3.78
N ASP A 255 -14.96 -10.38 -3.37
CA ASP A 255 -13.91 -11.02 -4.15
C ASP A 255 -13.84 -12.55 -3.95
N GLY A 256 -14.66 -13.10 -3.06
CA GLY A 256 -14.67 -14.52 -2.68
C GLY A 256 -13.78 -14.87 -1.48
N SER A 257 -13.02 -13.91 -0.95
CA SER A 257 -12.24 -14.09 0.28
C SER A 257 -13.15 -14.18 1.52
N ARG A 258 -12.55 -14.58 2.65
CA ARG A 258 -13.25 -14.78 3.92
C ARG A 258 -12.43 -14.23 5.08
N ALA A 259 -13.10 -13.78 6.13
CA ALA A 259 -12.47 -13.42 7.39
C ALA A 259 -13.28 -13.93 8.59
N GLU A 260 -12.59 -14.33 9.65
CA GLU A 260 -13.21 -14.73 10.90
C GLU A 260 -13.30 -13.53 11.84
N LYS A 261 -14.50 -13.15 12.26
CA LYS A 261 -14.70 -12.05 13.21
C LYS A 261 -15.32 -12.51 14.52
N ARG A 262 -14.88 -11.89 15.61
CA ARG A 262 -15.50 -12.08 16.91
C ARG A 262 -16.96 -11.66 16.88
N VAL A 263 -17.80 -12.34 17.66
CA VAL A 263 -19.19 -11.95 17.89
C VAL A 263 -19.36 -11.58 19.36
N ILE A 264 -20.02 -10.45 19.61
CA ILE A 264 -20.52 -10.06 20.92
C ILE A 264 -21.92 -10.65 21.06
N TRP A 265 -22.00 -11.79 21.75
CA TRP A 265 -23.25 -12.52 21.96
C TRP A 265 -24.16 -11.82 22.97
N ASN A 266 -25.47 -11.94 22.76
CA ASN A 266 -26.48 -11.33 23.61
C ASN A 266 -26.51 -11.99 25.00
N GLU A 267 -26.35 -11.19 26.06
CA GLU A 267 -26.26 -11.69 27.43
C GLU A 267 -27.57 -12.31 27.96
N GLU A 268 -28.73 -11.87 27.48
CA GLU A 268 -30.03 -12.44 27.88
C GLU A 268 -30.21 -13.83 27.28
N ASP A 269 -29.89 -13.98 26.00
CA ASP A 269 -29.92 -15.28 25.31
C ASP A 269 -28.94 -16.25 25.97
N LEU A 270 -27.72 -15.80 26.30
CA LEU A 270 -26.74 -16.63 27.02
C LEU A 270 -27.24 -17.05 28.41
N LYS A 271 -27.83 -16.13 29.18
CA LYS A 271 -28.39 -16.45 30.50
C LYS A 271 -29.49 -17.51 30.41
N SER A 272 -30.33 -17.44 29.38
CA SER A 272 -31.41 -18.43 29.14
C SER A 272 -30.89 -19.86 28.94
N LEU A 273 -29.64 -20.02 28.50
CA LEU A 273 -29.01 -21.33 28.29
C LEU A 273 -28.47 -21.98 29.57
N THR A 274 -28.36 -21.24 30.68
CA THR A 274 -27.80 -21.76 31.95
C THR A 274 -28.62 -22.90 32.54
N SER A 275 -29.94 -22.88 32.31
CA SER A 275 -30.90 -23.90 32.77
C SER A 275 -31.58 -24.64 31.60
N ALA A 276 -31.00 -24.55 30.40
CA ALA A 276 -31.56 -25.16 29.21
C ALA A 276 -31.43 -26.69 29.22
N THR A 277 -32.44 -27.35 28.68
CA THR A 277 -32.47 -28.81 28.47
C THR A 277 -31.99 -29.13 27.05
N PRO A 278 -31.71 -30.40 26.70
CA PRO A 278 -31.40 -30.75 25.32
C PRO A 278 -32.47 -30.25 24.33
N GLY A 279 -32.05 -29.54 23.29
CA GLY A 279 -32.94 -28.78 22.43
C GLY A 279 -32.20 -27.92 21.42
N THR A 280 -32.93 -27.17 20.60
CA THR A 280 -32.37 -26.16 19.68
C THR A 280 -32.73 -24.78 20.20
N TYR A 281 -31.73 -23.91 20.28
CA TYR A 281 -31.85 -22.54 20.76
C TYR A 281 -31.27 -21.58 19.73
N ALA A 282 -31.85 -20.39 19.65
CA ALA A 282 -31.30 -19.27 18.90
C ALA A 282 -30.54 -18.35 19.87
N VAL A 283 -29.31 -18.00 19.52
CA VAL A 283 -28.50 -17.04 20.29
C VAL A 283 -28.14 -15.88 19.38
N ARG A 284 -28.65 -14.70 19.68
CA ARG A 284 -28.37 -13.49 18.93
C ARG A 284 -26.99 -12.96 19.29
N GLY A 285 -26.36 -12.29 18.33
CA GLY A 285 -25.07 -11.65 18.53
C GLY A 285 -24.85 -10.52 17.54
N LYS A 286 -23.82 -9.73 17.81
CA LYS A 286 -23.36 -8.64 16.95
C LYS A 286 -21.91 -8.88 16.56
N ILE A 287 -21.60 -8.89 15.27
CA ILE A 287 -20.22 -8.96 14.79
C ILE A 287 -19.44 -7.76 15.35
N PHE A 288 -18.31 -8.06 16.00
CA PHE A 288 -17.45 -7.07 16.61
C PHE A 288 -16.70 -6.29 15.53
N GLN A 289 -16.64 -4.98 15.72
CA GLN A 289 -15.85 -4.05 14.95
C GLN A 289 -15.52 -2.86 15.86
N TYR A 290 -14.27 -2.38 15.83
CA TYR A 290 -13.90 -1.17 16.56
C TYR A 290 -14.52 0.08 15.95
N SER A 291 -14.91 1.02 16.81
CA SER A 291 -15.30 2.37 16.41
C SER A 291 -14.14 3.35 16.65
N PHE A 292 -13.24 3.45 15.68
CA PHE A 292 -12.06 4.34 15.77
C PHE A 292 -12.38 5.83 15.55
N ASN A 293 -13.65 6.22 15.40
CA ASN A 293 -14.08 7.58 15.07
C ASN A 293 -13.38 8.11 13.80
N TYR A 294 -13.49 7.31 12.74
CA TYR A 294 -12.91 7.55 11.42
C TYR A 294 -13.37 8.91 10.84
N PRO A 295 -12.50 9.73 10.21
CA PRO A 295 -11.16 9.42 9.73
C PRO A 295 -9.99 9.81 10.65
N VAL A 296 -10.21 10.44 11.81
CA VAL A 296 -9.11 10.88 12.70
C VAL A 296 -9.32 10.32 14.09
N SER A 297 -8.35 9.54 14.55
CA SER A 297 -8.49 8.76 15.79
C SER A 297 -7.66 9.34 16.94
N MET A 298 -6.47 9.88 16.68
CA MET A 298 -5.62 10.57 17.68
C MET A 298 -4.96 11.82 17.07
N SER A 299 -5.07 12.95 17.77
CA SER A 299 -4.68 14.25 17.25
C SER A 299 -3.21 14.58 17.46
N ASN A 300 -2.58 15.23 16.47
CA ASN A 300 -1.20 15.76 16.53
C ASN A 300 -0.12 14.68 16.72
N CYS A 301 -0.44 13.45 16.32
CA CYS A 301 0.43 12.30 16.33
C CYS A 301 0.80 11.97 14.88
N ALA A 302 2.07 12.18 14.53
CA ALA A 302 2.65 11.74 13.25
C ALA A 302 3.48 10.48 13.47
N ASP A 303 3.80 9.79 12.38
CA ASP A 303 4.67 8.60 12.36
C ASP A 303 4.32 7.58 13.47
N PRO A 304 3.06 7.10 13.52
CA PRO A 304 2.54 6.37 14.68
C PRO A 304 2.95 4.89 14.69
N ASN A 305 3.30 4.40 15.87
CA ASN A 305 3.48 2.97 16.15
C ASN A 305 2.65 2.54 17.35
N ILE A 306 1.88 1.46 17.21
CA ILE A 306 1.13 0.82 18.30
C ILE A 306 1.61 -0.61 18.48
N LEU A 307 2.00 -0.96 19.71
CA LEU A 307 2.39 -2.32 20.09
C LEU A 307 1.46 -2.87 21.19
N TYR A 308 0.99 -4.10 21.02
CA TYR A 308 0.38 -4.86 22.11
C TYR A 308 1.47 -5.57 22.92
N TYR A 309 1.63 -5.20 24.18
CA TYR A 309 2.67 -5.71 25.06
C TYR A 309 2.12 -5.95 26.47
N GLN A 310 2.36 -7.13 27.02
CA GLN A 310 1.98 -7.49 28.40
C GLN A 310 0.52 -7.15 28.78
N GLY A 311 -0.42 -7.40 27.86
CA GLY A 311 -1.85 -7.20 28.12
C GLY A 311 -2.38 -5.80 27.86
N LYS A 312 -1.55 -4.86 27.36
CA LYS A 312 -1.94 -3.48 27.09
C LYS A 312 -1.44 -3.02 25.71
N TYR A 313 -2.07 -1.98 25.18
CA TYR A 313 -1.63 -1.29 23.98
C TYR A 313 -0.80 -0.07 24.35
N TYR A 314 0.34 0.09 23.69
CA TYR A 314 1.23 1.23 23.84
C TYR A 314 1.38 1.92 22.49
N MET A 315 1.11 3.23 22.44
CA MET A 315 1.31 4.05 21.26
C MET A 315 2.43 5.05 21.50
N VAL A 316 3.34 5.13 20.54
CA VAL A 316 4.33 6.20 20.41
C VAL A 316 4.16 6.88 19.05
N SER A 317 4.56 8.14 18.96
CA SER A 317 4.42 8.95 17.74
C SER A 317 5.38 10.13 17.76
N THR A 318 5.75 10.65 16.60
CA THR A 318 6.29 12.02 16.48
C THR A 318 5.22 12.99 16.97
N TYR A 319 5.53 13.77 18.01
CA TYR A 319 4.60 14.75 18.55
C TYR A 319 4.80 16.11 17.88
N GLU A 320 3.88 16.49 16.99
CA GLU A 320 4.06 17.68 16.15
C GLU A 320 3.81 19.01 16.87
N VAL A 321 3.44 18.98 18.16
CA VAL A 321 3.32 20.18 19.00
C VAL A 321 4.66 20.52 19.65
N GLU A 322 5.35 19.53 20.22
CA GLU A 322 6.66 19.69 20.89
C GLU A 322 7.65 18.70 20.27
N TRP A 323 8.40 19.16 19.26
CA TRP A 323 9.20 18.29 18.38
C TRP A 323 10.35 17.58 19.11
N ASN A 324 10.73 18.04 20.30
CA ASN A 324 11.77 17.47 21.14
C ASN A 324 11.24 16.52 22.23
N ARG A 325 9.98 16.10 22.10
CA ARG A 325 9.25 15.30 23.06
C ARG A 325 8.72 14.03 22.40
N ILE A 326 8.94 12.87 23.04
CA ILE A 326 8.29 11.61 22.66
C ILE A 326 7.29 11.20 23.76
N PRO A 327 5.97 11.34 23.52
CA PRO A 327 4.95 10.80 24.41
C PRO A 327 4.75 9.30 24.18
N ILE A 328 4.31 8.60 25.23
CA ILE A 328 3.76 7.26 25.14
C ILE A 328 2.33 7.27 25.71
N ARG A 329 1.37 6.75 24.94
CA ARG A 329 -0.01 6.52 25.41
C ARG A 329 -0.23 5.04 25.68
N CYS A 330 -1.01 4.71 26.71
CA CYS A 330 -1.32 3.35 27.09
C CYS A 330 -2.81 3.15 27.35
N SER A 331 -3.37 2.03 26.86
CA SER A 331 -4.76 1.62 27.13
C SER A 331 -4.91 0.10 27.18
N ASP A 332 -5.99 -0.39 27.78
CA ASP A 332 -6.33 -1.82 27.84
C ASP A 332 -6.92 -2.34 26.52
N THR A 333 -7.46 -1.46 25.68
CA THR A 333 -8.08 -1.80 24.40
C THR A 333 -7.56 -0.89 23.30
N LEU A 334 -7.43 -1.41 22.07
CA LEU A 334 -6.89 -0.67 20.94
C LEU A 334 -7.64 0.65 20.69
N ASP A 335 -8.98 0.63 20.68
CA ASP A 335 -9.81 1.83 20.53
C ASP A 335 -9.77 2.77 21.75
N GLY A 336 -9.30 2.29 22.89
CA GLY A 336 -9.14 3.10 24.10
C GLY A 336 -8.04 4.14 23.98
N LEU A 337 -7.12 3.99 23.02
CA LEU A 337 -6.10 4.97 22.64
C LEU A 337 -6.67 6.18 21.90
N THR A 338 -7.88 6.08 21.35
CA THR A 338 -8.49 7.18 20.58
C THR A 338 -8.82 8.37 21.48
N ASP A 339 -8.71 9.58 20.90
CA ASP A 339 -9.07 10.81 21.61
C ASP A 339 -10.52 10.72 22.06
N ALA A 340 -11.47 10.39 21.18
CA ALA A 340 -12.89 10.32 21.52
C ALA A 340 -13.24 9.43 22.72
N ASN A 341 -12.56 8.29 22.88
CA ASN A 341 -12.83 7.40 24.02
C ASN A 341 -12.20 7.89 25.33
N HIS A 342 -11.11 8.66 25.29
CA HIS A 342 -10.39 9.17 26.47
C HIS A 342 -10.05 8.08 27.52
N ARG A 343 -9.81 6.82 27.10
CA ARG A 343 -9.52 5.67 27.98
C ARG A 343 -8.02 5.34 28.05
N TRP A 344 -7.17 6.34 27.87
CA TRP A 344 -5.72 6.19 27.85
C TRP A 344 -5.03 6.95 28.99
N LYS A 345 -3.82 6.50 29.35
CA LYS A 345 -2.86 7.24 30.17
C LYS A 345 -1.70 7.68 29.28
N GLU A 346 -1.10 8.83 29.56
CA GLU A 346 0.06 9.32 28.81
C GLU A 346 1.21 9.64 29.76
N ALA A 347 2.43 9.37 29.32
CA ALA A 347 3.68 9.79 29.94
C ALA A 347 4.63 10.37 28.88
N VAL A 348 5.63 11.13 29.33
CA VAL A 348 6.68 11.68 28.47
C VAL A 348 7.94 10.86 28.63
N LEU A 349 8.30 10.05 27.62
CA LEU A 349 9.48 9.19 27.68
C LEU A 349 10.78 9.95 27.42
N ILE A 350 10.73 10.88 26.47
CA ILE A 350 11.89 11.67 26.09
C ILE A 350 11.49 13.13 26.10
N GLN A 351 12.32 13.94 26.75
CA GLN A 351 12.33 15.39 26.64
C GLN A 351 13.78 15.81 26.41
N GLY A 352 14.17 15.98 25.15
CA GLY A 352 15.57 16.11 24.76
C GLY A 352 15.93 17.44 24.09
N GLU A 353 17.19 17.54 23.68
CA GLU A 353 17.65 18.61 22.79
C GLU A 353 17.39 18.20 21.33
N GLY A 354 16.77 19.11 20.57
CA GLY A 354 16.48 18.92 19.14
C GLY A 354 15.30 17.99 18.84
N PRO A 355 14.85 17.92 17.57
CA PRO A 355 13.74 17.07 17.18
C PRO A 355 13.99 15.57 17.35
N HIS A 356 12.94 14.85 17.76
CA HIS A 356 12.88 13.39 17.85
C HIS A 356 11.75 12.89 16.96
N TRP A 357 12.04 11.95 16.07
CA TRP A 357 11.13 11.51 15.02
C TRP A 357 10.92 10.00 15.00
N ALA A 358 9.72 9.62 14.59
CA ALA A 358 9.29 8.27 14.23
C ALA A 358 9.71 7.20 15.26
N PRO A 359 9.27 7.32 16.52
CA PRO A 359 9.50 6.26 17.49
C PRO A 359 8.73 4.99 17.11
N GLU A 360 9.37 3.82 17.19
CA GLU A 360 8.75 2.51 17.00
C GLU A 360 9.09 1.58 18.16
N LEU A 361 8.06 0.93 18.72
CA LEU A 361 8.23 -0.09 19.76
C LEU A 361 8.34 -1.48 19.13
N HIS A 362 9.41 -2.19 19.48
CA HIS A 362 9.68 -3.55 19.00
C HIS A 362 10.11 -4.45 20.15
N VAL A 363 9.58 -5.68 20.19
CA VAL A 363 10.15 -6.73 21.03
C VAL A 363 11.28 -7.39 20.23
N ILE A 364 12.52 -7.18 20.66
CA ILE A 364 13.72 -7.73 20.01
C ILE A 364 14.35 -8.72 20.99
N GLY A 365 14.40 -9.99 20.60
CA GLY A 365 14.72 -11.08 21.52
C GLY A 365 13.71 -11.14 22.67
N SER A 366 14.16 -10.91 23.91
CA SER A 366 13.30 -10.92 25.11
C SER A 366 13.02 -9.52 25.68
N ARG A 367 13.42 -8.45 24.98
CA ARG A 367 13.42 -7.08 25.52
C ARG A 367 12.64 -6.14 24.62
N LEU A 368 11.98 -5.17 25.26
CA LEU A 368 11.31 -4.09 24.54
C LEU A 368 12.34 -3.01 24.19
N TYR A 369 12.36 -2.62 22.92
CA TYR A 369 13.15 -1.52 22.38
C TYR A 369 12.25 -0.46 21.77
N MET A 370 12.71 0.79 21.84
CA MET A 370 12.17 1.91 21.08
C MET A 370 13.23 2.35 20.07
N LEU A 371 12.94 2.21 18.79
CA LEU A 371 13.75 2.71 17.67
C LEU A 371 13.28 4.13 17.37
N LEU A 372 14.17 5.08 17.13
CA LEU A 372 13.80 6.46 16.81
C LEU A 372 14.91 7.19 16.08
N ALA A 373 14.59 8.31 15.44
CA ALA A 373 15.59 9.24 14.92
C ALA A 373 15.74 10.46 15.83
N ILE A 374 16.98 10.90 16.07
CA ILE A 374 17.29 12.08 16.87
C ILE A 374 18.14 13.04 16.05
N ILE A 375 17.84 14.33 16.15
CA ILE A 375 18.62 15.41 15.54
C ILE A 375 19.39 16.14 16.64
N LYS A 376 20.72 16.06 16.59
CA LYS A 376 21.60 16.81 17.51
C LYS A 376 22.10 18.08 16.84
N GLY A 377 21.72 19.24 17.39
CA GLY A 377 22.05 20.55 16.81
C GLY A 377 21.13 20.92 15.63
N ASP A 378 21.69 21.56 14.59
CA ASP A 378 20.95 21.98 13.38
C ASP A 378 21.01 20.96 12.22
N LYS A 379 21.82 19.91 12.34
CA LYS A 379 22.16 18.96 11.26
C LYS A 379 22.39 17.54 11.78
N GLY A 380 22.14 16.55 10.92
CA GLY A 380 22.52 15.15 11.15
C GLY A 380 21.45 14.34 11.89
N VAL A 381 20.39 13.96 11.18
CA VAL A 381 19.36 13.03 11.66
C VAL A 381 19.95 11.62 11.69
N GLN A 382 19.99 10.98 12.85
CA GLN A 382 20.54 9.62 13.00
C GLN A 382 19.58 8.69 13.75
N ALA A 383 19.66 7.40 13.42
CA ALA A 383 18.94 6.35 14.11
C ALA A 383 19.56 6.03 15.48
N TYR A 384 18.69 5.89 16.48
CA TYR A 384 19.00 5.49 17.85
C TYR A 384 18.03 4.39 18.29
N MET A 385 18.39 3.70 19.36
CA MET A 385 17.54 2.76 20.08
C MET A 385 17.57 3.05 21.57
N MET A 386 16.47 2.82 22.26
CA MET A 386 16.40 2.78 23.73
C MET A 386 15.89 1.41 24.15
N GLN A 387 16.47 0.84 25.19
CA GLN A 387 16.11 -0.47 25.70
C GLN A 387 15.37 -0.32 27.04
N LEU A 388 14.21 -0.93 27.17
CA LEU A 388 13.54 -1.05 28.46
C LEU A 388 14.29 -2.05 29.34
N LYS A 389 14.50 -1.72 30.62
CA LYS A 389 15.11 -2.64 31.60
C LYS A 389 14.26 -3.91 31.79
N GLU A 390 14.85 -4.96 32.34
CA GLU A 390 14.11 -6.20 32.61
C GLU A 390 12.99 -5.93 33.60
N ASN A 391 11.78 -6.40 33.29
CA ASN A 391 10.58 -6.14 34.09
C ASN A 391 10.29 -4.64 34.32
N GLY A 392 10.81 -3.77 33.44
CA GLY A 392 10.52 -2.34 33.45
C GLY A 392 9.07 -2.05 33.03
N ASP A 393 8.57 -0.89 33.43
CA ASP A 393 7.29 -0.35 33.02
C ASP A 393 7.49 0.57 31.80
N PRO A 394 6.91 0.27 30.63
CA PRO A 394 7.06 1.10 29.44
C PRO A 394 6.62 2.56 29.65
N MET A 395 5.77 2.85 30.64
CA MET A 395 5.30 4.20 30.95
C MET A 395 6.27 5.03 31.82
N LYS A 396 7.37 4.43 32.29
CA LYS A 396 8.34 5.08 33.19
C LYS A 396 9.62 5.45 32.45
N PRO A 397 9.92 6.74 32.24
CA PRO A 397 11.13 7.16 31.54
C PRO A 397 12.43 6.61 32.17
N GLU A 398 12.48 6.51 33.50
CA GLU A 398 13.63 5.98 34.26
C GLU A 398 13.89 4.48 34.06
N ASP A 399 12.94 3.74 33.48
CA ASP A 399 13.08 2.33 33.17
C ASP A 399 13.73 2.10 31.79
N TRP A 400 13.80 3.15 30.96
CA TRP A 400 14.44 3.11 29.65
C TRP A 400 15.92 3.51 29.74
N SER A 401 16.76 2.87 28.94
CA SER A 401 18.13 3.31 28.75
C SER A 401 18.19 4.70 28.10
N THR A 402 19.31 5.39 28.24
CA THR A 402 19.61 6.53 27.36
C THR A 402 19.66 6.08 25.89
N PRO A 403 19.41 6.98 24.93
CA PRO A 403 19.50 6.65 23.50
C PRO A 403 20.88 6.12 23.09
N ILE A 404 20.89 4.89 22.57
CA ILE A 404 22.05 4.18 22.03
C ILE A 404 22.09 4.40 20.53
N ARG A 405 23.20 4.92 20.00
CA ARG A 405 23.34 5.18 18.56
C ARG A 405 23.42 3.87 17.78
N VAL A 406 22.75 3.81 16.63
CA VAL A 406 22.96 2.72 15.68
C VAL A 406 24.29 2.91 14.94
N VAL A 407 25.11 1.85 14.91
CA VAL A 407 26.49 1.87 14.40
C VAL A 407 26.75 0.71 13.44
N LYS A 408 27.77 0.88 12.59
CA LYS A 408 28.28 -0.17 11.70
C LYS A 408 28.94 -1.30 12.51
N SER A 409 29.28 -2.38 11.83
CA SER A 409 29.92 -3.57 12.45
C SER A 409 31.26 -3.28 13.14
N ASP A 410 31.99 -2.27 12.67
CA ASP A 410 33.23 -1.78 13.26
C ASP A 410 33.03 -0.83 14.46
N GLY A 411 31.77 -0.55 14.84
CA GLY A 411 31.40 0.38 15.92
C GLY A 411 31.41 1.85 15.52
N SER A 412 31.79 2.18 14.29
CA SER A 412 31.76 3.56 13.79
C SER A 412 30.34 3.96 13.35
N PRO A 413 29.98 5.25 13.41
CA PRO A 413 28.62 5.69 13.11
C PRO A 413 28.28 5.48 11.62
N ILE A 414 26.98 5.30 11.31
CA ILE A 414 26.51 5.24 9.91
C ILE A 414 26.82 6.56 9.20
N TYR A 415 26.41 7.68 9.80
CA TYR A 415 26.83 9.05 9.49
C TYR A 415 27.16 9.77 10.79
N THR A 416 27.97 10.83 10.74
CA THR A 416 28.44 11.63 11.87
C THR A 416 27.42 12.69 12.29
N ASP A 417 27.21 12.85 13.60
CA ASP A 417 26.34 13.91 14.15
C ASP A 417 26.83 15.30 13.77
N GLY A 418 25.90 16.25 13.56
CA GLY A 418 26.23 17.63 13.22
C GLY A 418 26.81 17.84 11.82
N LYS A 419 26.98 16.77 11.03
CA LYS A 419 27.45 16.84 9.63
C LYS A 419 26.30 16.65 8.65
N THR A 420 26.46 17.19 7.44
CA THR A 420 25.48 17.07 6.34
C THR A 420 25.77 15.88 5.42
N GLU A 421 26.62 14.94 5.83
CA GLU A 421 27.07 13.82 4.98
C GLU A 421 25.99 12.77 4.71
N GLY A 422 24.98 12.68 5.58
CA GLY A 422 23.80 11.88 5.32
C GLY A 422 22.83 11.82 6.48
N LEU A 423 21.72 11.11 6.26
CA LEU A 423 20.64 10.89 7.21
C LEU A 423 20.35 9.39 7.34
N SER A 424 20.09 8.93 8.56
CA SER A 424 19.50 7.62 8.86
C SER A 424 18.29 7.83 9.76
N LEU A 425 17.09 7.48 9.29
CA LEU A 425 15.83 7.68 10.02
C LEU A 425 14.82 6.57 9.72
N ASP A 426 13.73 6.54 10.47
CA ASP A 426 12.62 5.59 10.30
C ASP A 426 13.09 4.14 10.31
N MET A 427 13.87 3.78 11.32
CA MET A 427 14.39 2.42 11.43
C MET A 427 13.33 1.48 11.99
N THR A 428 13.07 0.39 11.29
CA THR A 428 12.19 -0.70 11.72
C THR A 428 12.96 -2.01 11.85
N TYR A 429 12.46 -2.93 12.67
CA TYR A 429 13.05 -4.25 12.92
C TYR A 429 12.25 -5.36 12.22
N ILE A 430 12.95 -6.37 11.69
CA ILE A 430 12.36 -7.44 10.89
C ILE A 430 13.02 -8.77 11.27
N GLU A 431 12.21 -9.82 11.40
CA GLU A 431 12.70 -11.20 11.53
C GLU A 431 12.18 -12.06 10.38
N ASP A 432 13.08 -12.79 9.74
CA ASP A 432 12.73 -13.78 8.70
C ASP A 432 13.80 -14.87 8.59
N GLY A 433 13.38 -16.11 8.37
CA GLY A 433 14.30 -17.24 8.18
C GLY A 433 15.30 -17.45 9.33
N GLY A 434 14.94 -17.08 10.57
CA GLY A 434 15.82 -17.16 11.75
C GLY A 434 16.92 -16.08 11.79
N LYS A 435 16.82 -15.05 10.97
CA LYS A 435 17.72 -13.89 10.94
C LYS A 435 16.98 -12.63 11.33
N SER A 436 17.74 -11.69 11.88
CA SER A 436 17.26 -10.41 12.35
C SER A 436 17.85 -9.30 11.50
N TYR A 437 17.00 -8.36 11.09
CA TYR A 437 17.33 -7.27 10.21
C TYR A 437 16.82 -5.96 10.76
N VAL A 438 17.48 -4.88 10.38
CA VAL A 438 16.92 -3.53 10.47
C VAL A 438 16.81 -2.95 9.07
N CYS A 439 15.71 -2.24 8.80
CA CYS A 439 15.51 -1.48 7.57
C CYS A 439 15.25 -0.02 7.91
N TRP A 440 15.78 0.92 7.13
CA TRP A 440 15.64 2.35 7.40
C TRP A 440 15.68 3.19 6.13
N SER A 441 15.21 4.44 6.25
CA SER A 441 15.38 5.49 5.25
C SER A 441 16.78 6.08 5.33
N ASP A 442 17.51 6.04 4.23
CA ASP A 442 18.88 6.49 4.12
C ASP A 442 19.03 7.52 3.01
N ARG A 443 19.75 8.62 3.29
CA ARG A 443 20.08 9.62 2.27
C ARG A 443 21.51 10.10 2.47
N LYS A 444 22.42 9.60 1.66
CA LYS A 444 23.82 10.05 1.63
C LYS A 444 23.94 11.29 0.75
N LYS A 445 24.65 12.33 1.20
CA LYS A 445 25.11 13.40 0.30
C LYS A 445 26.50 13.07 -0.20
N CYS A 446 26.74 13.22 -1.50
CA CYS A 446 28.06 13.04 -2.08
C CYS A 446 28.53 14.29 -2.83
N PHE A 447 29.84 14.46 -2.96
CA PHE A 447 30.43 15.54 -3.74
C PHE A 447 31.20 14.94 -4.90
N VAL A 448 30.83 15.29 -6.13
CA VAL A 448 31.54 14.87 -7.34
C VAL A 448 32.11 16.09 -8.03
N ASN A 449 33.43 16.11 -8.24
CA ASN A 449 34.16 17.23 -8.85
C ASN A 449 33.86 18.60 -8.18
N GLY A 450 33.70 18.61 -6.85
CA GLY A 450 33.39 19.81 -6.07
C GLY A 450 31.92 20.26 -6.13
N LYS A 451 31.02 19.51 -6.78
CA LYS A 451 29.58 19.78 -6.83
C LYS A 451 28.82 18.82 -5.91
N ASP A 452 27.85 19.36 -5.17
CA ASP A 452 26.91 18.58 -4.37
C ASP A 452 26.04 17.72 -5.31
N VAL A 453 26.06 16.41 -5.08
CA VAL A 453 25.23 15.41 -5.74
C VAL A 453 24.45 14.71 -4.64
N ASP A 454 23.14 14.88 -4.69
CA ASP A 454 22.24 14.16 -3.81
C ASP A 454 21.60 13.04 -4.65
N PRO A 455 21.84 11.76 -4.35
CA PRO A 455 21.23 10.65 -5.08
C PRO A 455 19.73 10.52 -4.79
N GLY A 456 19.22 11.19 -3.74
CA GLY A 456 17.86 10.98 -3.23
C GLY A 456 17.82 9.91 -2.14
N PRO A 457 16.66 9.74 -1.49
CA PRO A 457 16.48 8.77 -0.42
C PRO A 457 16.33 7.35 -0.97
N VAL A 458 16.81 6.39 -0.18
CA VAL A 458 16.71 4.96 -0.44
C VAL A 458 16.34 4.20 0.83
N LEU A 459 15.77 3.01 0.67
CA LEU A 459 15.58 2.07 1.77
C LEU A 459 16.80 1.16 1.85
N ARG A 460 17.46 1.16 3.00
CA ARG A 460 18.57 0.26 3.31
C ARG A 460 18.15 -0.84 4.27
N ILE A 461 18.76 -2.01 4.13
CA ILE A 461 18.59 -3.14 5.03
C ILE A 461 19.96 -3.72 5.40
N ALA A 462 20.10 -4.15 6.65
CA ALA A 462 21.28 -4.85 7.16
C ALA A 462 20.89 -5.87 8.22
N THR A 463 21.71 -6.89 8.44
CA THR A 463 21.52 -7.83 9.55
C THR A 463 21.99 -7.23 10.87
N VAL A 464 21.44 -7.71 11.97
CA VAL A 464 21.82 -7.38 13.36
C VAL A 464 21.86 -8.64 14.22
N ASP A 465 22.53 -8.60 15.37
CA ASP A 465 22.35 -9.57 16.44
C ASP A 465 21.28 -9.05 17.41
N PRO A 466 20.20 -9.80 17.72
CA PRO A 466 19.19 -9.40 18.71
C PRO A 466 19.73 -9.03 20.10
N LYS A 467 20.94 -9.46 20.46
CA LYS A 467 21.60 -9.10 21.71
C LYS A 467 22.19 -7.69 21.70
N GLU A 468 22.58 -7.20 20.52
CA GLU A 468 23.12 -5.86 20.30
C GLU A 468 22.49 -5.23 19.03
N PRO A 469 21.16 -5.03 19.01
CA PRO A 469 20.44 -4.68 17.78
C PRO A 469 20.82 -3.31 17.21
N TRP A 470 21.46 -2.46 18.02
CA TRP A 470 22.02 -1.17 17.58
C TRP A 470 23.33 -1.32 16.79
N LYS A 471 23.90 -2.52 16.65
CA LYS A 471 25.14 -2.77 15.91
C LYS A 471 24.87 -3.63 14.69
N LEU A 472 25.09 -3.06 13.50
CA LEU A 472 24.96 -3.80 12.24
C LEU A 472 25.98 -4.93 12.17
N THR A 473 25.57 -6.09 11.66
CA THR A 473 26.45 -7.26 11.46
C THR A 473 26.80 -7.51 9.99
N SER A 474 26.16 -6.78 9.07
CA SER A 474 26.47 -6.78 7.63
C SER A 474 26.67 -5.37 7.08
N THR A 475 27.21 -5.28 5.86
CA THR A 475 27.15 -4.06 5.07
C THR A 475 25.69 -3.76 4.68
N PRO A 476 25.23 -2.49 4.77
CA PRO A 476 23.89 -2.10 4.32
C PRO A 476 23.67 -2.30 2.82
N SER A 477 22.55 -2.95 2.45
CA SER A 477 22.13 -3.15 1.06
C SER A 477 20.94 -2.24 0.72
N VAL A 478 20.87 -1.71 -0.50
CA VAL A 478 19.75 -0.87 -0.95
C VAL A 478 18.68 -1.75 -1.59
N ILE A 479 17.47 -1.76 -1.04
CA ILE A 479 16.38 -2.63 -1.51
C ILE A 479 15.19 -1.87 -2.11
N GLY A 480 15.15 -0.55 -1.93
CA GLY A 480 14.09 0.29 -2.46
C GLY A 480 14.51 1.74 -2.58
N SER A 481 13.74 2.50 -3.35
CA SER A 481 13.90 3.93 -3.55
C SER A 481 12.57 4.52 -4.03
N GLU A 482 12.53 5.82 -4.28
CA GLU A 482 11.50 6.45 -5.10
C GLU A 482 11.61 5.99 -6.57
N ALA A 483 11.32 4.73 -6.86
CA ALA A 483 11.53 4.17 -8.19
C ALA A 483 10.51 4.67 -9.24
N TYR A 484 9.36 5.19 -8.79
CA TYR A 484 8.21 5.46 -9.65
C TYR A 484 7.72 6.92 -9.57
N SER A 485 7.07 7.40 -10.63
CA SER A 485 6.59 8.78 -10.70
C SER A 485 5.66 9.15 -9.53
N TRP A 486 4.78 8.23 -9.10
CA TRP A 486 3.87 8.45 -7.96
C TRP A 486 4.63 8.86 -6.68
N SER A 487 5.75 8.17 -6.43
CA SER A 487 6.59 8.35 -5.24
C SER A 487 7.53 9.55 -5.28
N PHE A 488 7.58 10.33 -6.36
CA PHE A 488 8.57 11.41 -6.49
C PHE A 488 8.04 12.75 -5.99
N CYS A 489 8.95 13.59 -5.51
CA CYS A 489 8.71 15.01 -5.30
C CYS A 489 9.86 15.87 -5.86
N ILE A 490 9.62 17.18 -5.99
CA ILE A 490 10.69 18.13 -6.30
C ILE A 490 11.62 18.20 -5.08
N ARG A 491 12.93 18.25 -5.31
CA ARG A 491 13.91 18.43 -4.23
C ARG A 491 13.66 19.75 -3.48
N PRO A 492 13.84 19.78 -2.15
CA PRO A 492 14.45 18.74 -1.31
C PRO A 492 13.47 17.67 -0.77
N LEU A 493 12.19 17.71 -1.15
CA LEU A 493 11.07 16.95 -0.54
C LEU A 493 10.97 15.48 -1.02
N GLN A 494 12.02 14.91 -1.62
CA GLN A 494 12.02 13.50 -2.05
C GLN A 494 12.14 12.58 -0.84
N LEU A 495 11.34 11.52 -0.80
CA LEU A 495 11.17 10.57 0.30
C LEU A 495 11.09 9.12 -0.19
N ALA A 496 11.82 8.24 0.47
CA ALA A 496 11.59 6.81 0.48
C ALA A 496 11.80 6.40 1.93
N GLU A 497 10.73 6.48 2.73
CA GLU A 497 10.83 6.51 4.19
C GLU A 497 9.73 5.71 4.88
N GLY A 498 9.73 5.67 6.22
CA GLY A 498 8.77 4.89 7.00
C GLY A 498 8.61 3.43 6.55
N PRO A 499 9.70 2.65 6.36
CA PRO A 499 9.56 1.23 6.08
C PRO A 499 8.93 0.52 7.27
N PHE A 500 7.92 -0.32 7.03
CA PHE A 500 7.37 -1.18 8.08
C PHE A 500 6.87 -2.50 7.48
N VAL A 501 7.10 -3.62 8.17
CA VAL A 501 6.67 -4.94 7.67
C VAL A 501 5.27 -5.29 8.19
N LEU A 502 4.39 -5.62 7.26
CA LEU A 502 3.11 -6.24 7.53
C LEU A 502 3.29 -7.76 7.73
N GLU A 503 2.74 -8.26 8.82
CA GLU A 503 2.62 -9.70 9.03
C GLU A 503 1.48 -10.30 8.18
N SER A 504 1.85 -11.15 7.22
CA SER A 504 0.91 -11.97 6.46
C SER A 504 1.00 -13.44 6.82
N LYS A 505 -0.07 -14.19 6.51
CA LYS A 505 -0.13 -15.65 6.65
C LYS A 505 0.36 -16.40 5.41
N ASP A 506 0.64 -15.69 4.31
CA ASP A 506 1.16 -16.27 3.08
C ASP A 506 2.69 -16.32 3.09
N ASP A 507 3.29 -16.80 2.00
CA ASP A 507 4.75 -16.97 1.86
C ASP A 507 5.47 -15.67 1.47
N ASN A 508 4.86 -14.50 1.69
CA ASN A 508 5.42 -13.21 1.31
C ASN A 508 5.70 -12.32 2.52
N ILE A 509 6.69 -11.45 2.39
CA ILE A 509 6.92 -10.30 3.25
C ILE A 509 6.43 -9.09 2.50
N TYR A 510 5.55 -8.32 3.13
CA TYR A 510 5.01 -7.06 2.61
C TYR A 510 5.61 -5.92 3.43
N MET A 511 6.48 -5.12 2.82
CA MET A 511 7.04 -3.93 3.44
C MET A 511 6.43 -2.69 2.82
N VAL A 512 5.63 -1.98 3.60
CA VAL A 512 5.16 -0.64 3.19
C VAL A 512 6.31 0.35 3.33
N TYR A 513 6.26 1.39 2.50
CA TYR A 513 7.10 2.57 2.66
C TYR A 513 6.34 3.77 2.13
N SER A 514 6.69 4.96 2.59
CA SER A 514 6.08 6.20 2.14
C SER A 514 6.98 6.91 1.14
N GLY A 515 6.36 7.42 0.07
CA GLY A 515 7.00 8.22 -0.95
C GLY A 515 6.21 9.49 -1.22
N GLY A 516 6.76 10.33 -2.10
CA GLY A 516 6.20 11.63 -2.43
C GLY A 516 6.77 12.72 -1.51
N GLY A 517 5.95 13.68 -1.11
CA GLY A 517 6.38 14.78 -0.24
C GLY A 517 5.62 14.80 1.09
N VAL A 518 6.29 15.13 2.19
CA VAL A 518 5.75 15.14 3.58
C VAL A 518 4.59 16.14 3.75
N THR A 519 4.36 17.01 2.76
CA THR A 519 3.38 18.08 2.83
C THR A 519 2.34 18.00 1.71
N GLY A 520 1.08 18.18 2.10
CA GLY A 520 -0.08 18.17 1.21
C GLY A 520 -0.51 16.76 0.79
N GLY A 521 -1.42 16.68 -0.19
CA GLY A 521 -1.96 15.41 -0.70
C GLY A 521 -1.02 14.59 -1.59
N ASN A 522 0.31 14.77 -1.44
CA ASN A 522 1.33 14.15 -2.29
C ASN A 522 2.04 12.96 -1.62
N TYR A 523 1.76 12.70 -0.34
CA TYR A 523 2.30 11.58 0.43
C TYR A 523 1.48 10.33 0.12
N GLU A 524 2.15 9.27 -0.31
CA GLU A 524 1.53 8.02 -0.74
C GLU A 524 2.34 6.82 -0.25
N VAL A 525 1.68 5.67 -0.13
CA VAL A 525 2.27 4.45 0.42
C VAL A 525 2.55 3.47 -0.70
N GLY A 526 3.81 3.09 -0.86
CA GLY A 526 4.26 2.02 -1.73
C GLY A 526 4.34 0.68 -1.00
N MET A 527 4.71 -0.35 -1.75
CA MET A 527 4.88 -1.70 -1.24
C MET A 527 6.08 -2.37 -1.91
N LEU A 528 7.02 -2.83 -1.11
CA LEU A 528 8.02 -3.83 -1.50
C LEU A 528 7.49 -5.22 -1.10
N THR A 529 7.68 -6.21 -1.96
CA THR A 529 7.30 -7.60 -1.68
C THR A 529 8.47 -8.55 -1.91
N ALA A 530 8.76 -9.41 -0.93
CA ALA A 530 9.75 -10.48 -1.04
C ALA A 530 9.14 -11.81 -0.61
N ARG A 531 9.77 -12.93 -0.97
CA ARG A 531 9.39 -14.26 -0.46
C ARG A 531 9.99 -14.46 0.94
N LYS A 532 9.22 -15.04 1.87
CA LYS A 532 9.74 -15.49 3.17
C LYS A 532 10.87 -16.50 2.97
N GLY A 533 11.93 -16.39 3.76
CA GLY A 533 13.14 -17.20 3.66
C GLY A 533 14.07 -16.87 2.48
N SER A 534 13.73 -15.88 1.66
CA SER A 534 14.64 -15.39 0.62
C SER A 534 15.79 -14.56 1.21
N ASN A 535 16.80 -14.25 0.40
CA ASN A 535 17.87 -13.37 0.86
C ASN A 535 17.38 -11.91 0.86
N LEU A 536 16.91 -11.42 1.99
CA LEU A 536 16.41 -10.04 2.12
C LEU A 536 17.46 -8.95 1.88
N LEU A 537 18.76 -9.28 1.91
CA LEU A 537 19.83 -8.34 1.55
C LEU A 537 20.01 -8.21 0.03
N ASP A 538 19.47 -9.15 -0.77
CA ASP A 538 19.55 -9.10 -2.22
C ASP A 538 18.40 -8.24 -2.79
N PRO A 539 18.69 -7.13 -3.48
CA PRO A 539 17.65 -6.29 -4.09
C PRO A 539 16.77 -7.06 -5.09
N ALA A 540 17.29 -8.12 -5.73
CA ALA A 540 16.52 -8.95 -6.66
C ALA A 540 15.46 -9.81 -5.97
N SER A 541 15.55 -10.00 -4.64
CA SER A 541 14.50 -10.66 -3.85
C SER A 541 13.25 -9.80 -3.68
N TRP A 542 13.36 -8.48 -3.93
CA TRP A 542 12.30 -7.52 -3.73
C TRP A 542 11.67 -7.07 -5.04
N SER A 543 10.33 -7.04 -5.07
CA SER A 543 9.54 -6.40 -6.12
C SER A 543 8.95 -5.10 -5.59
N ASN A 544 9.20 -3.98 -6.27
CA ASN A 544 8.61 -2.68 -5.93
C ASN A 544 7.35 -2.41 -6.76
N SER A 545 6.23 -2.12 -6.09
CA SER A 545 4.93 -1.87 -6.72
C SER A 545 4.94 -0.60 -7.61
N PRO A 546 4.52 -0.71 -8.89
CA PRO A 546 4.40 0.45 -9.78
C PRO A 546 3.18 1.34 -9.46
N ARG A 547 2.33 0.94 -8.51
CA ARG A 547 1.19 1.72 -8.01
C ARG A 547 1.30 1.99 -6.50
N PRO A 548 0.69 3.08 -6.01
CA PRO A 548 0.46 3.25 -4.58
C PRO A 548 -0.57 2.24 -4.06
N TRP A 549 -0.38 1.84 -2.80
CA TRP A 549 -1.28 0.97 -2.02
C TRP A 549 -2.13 1.76 -1.02
N MET A 550 -1.71 2.97 -0.67
CA MET A 550 -2.57 4.02 -0.12
C MET A 550 -2.23 5.35 -0.79
N ASN A 551 -3.25 6.17 -1.02
CA ASN A 551 -3.12 7.44 -1.71
C ASN A 551 -4.11 8.47 -1.14
N ASN A 552 -4.04 9.69 -1.63
CA ASN A 552 -4.94 10.76 -1.22
C ASN A 552 -6.41 10.39 -1.45
N GLY A 553 -7.19 10.35 -0.37
CA GLY A 553 -8.58 9.91 -0.32
C GLY A 553 -8.76 8.56 0.37
N SER A 554 -7.69 7.78 0.59
CA SER A 554 -7.74 6.44 1.18
C SER A 554 -7.56 6.46 2.71
N PRO A 555 -8.24 5.57 3.48
CA PRO A 555 -9.44 4.81 3.10
C PRO A 555 -10.65 5.68 2.74
N VAL A 556 -10.91 6.77 3.46
CA VAL A 556 -12.04 7.67 3.20
C VAL A 556 -11.67 9.14 3.46
N SER A 557 -11.54 9.92 2.39
CA SER A 557 -11.37 11.37 2.39
C SER A 557 -10.16 11.90 3.17
N GLN A 558 -9.12 11.09 3.35
CA GLN A 558 -7.90 11.49 4.04
C GLN A 558 -6.86 12.10 3.10
N VAL A 559 -6.06 13.02 3.62
CA VAL A 559 -5.06 13.74 2.83
C VAL A 559 -3.67 13.22 3.15
N GLY A 560 -2.94 12.76 2.13
CA GLY A 560 -1.56 12.28 2.26
C GLY A 560 -1.35 11.22 3.35
N PRO A 561 -2.05 10.06 3.32
CA PRO A 561 -1.84 9.00 4.29
C PRO A 561 -0.45 8.37 4.13
N GLY A 562 0.23 8.08 5.24
CA GLY A 562 1.50 7.35 5.21
C GLY A 562 2.15 7.16 6.58
N HIS A 563 3.45 6.83 6.55
CA HIS A 563 4.28 6.38 7.67
C HIS A 563 3.53 5.35 8.52
N ASN A 564 3.25 4.22 7.87
CA ASN A 564 2.39 3.17 8.39
C ASN A 564 3.14 2.27 9.37
N SER A 565 2.41 1.76 10.36
CA SER A 565 2.76 0.57 11.13
C SER A 565 1.55 -0.37 11.21
N PHE A 566 1.75 -1.58 11.73
CA PHE A 566 0.67 -2.55 11.89
C PHE A 566 0.59 -3.08 13.31
N VAL A 567 -0.64 -3.30 13.77
CA VAL A 567 -0.92 -3.85 15.09
C VAL A 567 -1.97 -4.94 14.99
N ARG A 568 -1.79 -6.03 15.75
CA ARG A 568 -2.85 -6.99 15.99
C ARG A 568 -3.58 -6.65 17.27
N ASP A 569 -4.90 -6.80 17.25
CA ASP A 569 -5.65 -6.76 18.49
C ASP A 569 -5.47 -8.05 19.32
N GLU A 570 -6.03 -8.07 20.53
CA GLU A 570 -5.95 -9.20 21.46
C GLU A 570 -6.67 -10.47 20.92
N TYR A 571 -7.40 -10.35 19.81
CA TYR A 571 -8.10 -11.44 19.13
C TYR A 571 -7.44 -11.87 17.82
N GLY A 572 -6.32 -11.23 17.45
CA GLY A 572 -5.51 -11.53 16.27
C GLY A 572 -5.93 -10.81 14.99
N ASP A 573 -6.93 -9.92 15.05
CA ASP A 573 -7.34 -9.09 13.90
C ASP A 573 -6.29 -8.02 13.63
N LEU A 574 -5.96 -7.79 12.35
CA LEU A 574 -4.85 -6.92 11.93
C LEU A 574 -5.36 -5.54 11.53
N TYR A 575 -4.66 -4.50 11.96
CA TYR A 575 -4.98 -3.11 11.66
C TYR A 575 -3.75 -2.36 11.16
N ASN A 576 -3.98 -1.44 10.23
CA ASN A 576 -3.02 -0.48 9.75
C ASN A 576 -3.17 0.81 10.55
N VAL A 577 -2.07 1.28 11.11
CA VAL A 577 -1.94 2.52 11.88
C VAL A 577 -1.10 3.48 11.06
N TYR A 578 -1.59 4.68 10.81
CA TYR A 578 -0.92 5.62 9.90
C TYR A 578 -1.31 7.04 10.26
N HIS A 579 -0.58 8.03 9.75
CA HIS A 579 -1.00 9.42 9.86
C HIS A 579 -1.60 9.95 8.56
N SER A 580 -2.38 11.01 8.65
CA SER A 580 -2.82 11.81 7.50
C SER A 580 -3.03 13.28 7.91
N GLY A 581 -3.19 14.18 6.94
CA GLY A 581 -3.41 15.61 7.15
C GLY A 581 -2.18 16.47 6.83
N HIS A 582 -2.26 17.75 7.16
CA HIS A 582 -1.17 18.70 6.91
C HIS A 582 -0.93 19.58 8.15
N ARG A 583 0.09 19.19 8.94
CA ARG A 583 0.67 19.94 10.07
C ARG A 583 -0.36 20.74 10.91
N PRO A 584 -0.96 20.13 11.95
CA PRO A 584 -0.64 18.80 12.46
C PRO A 584 -1.17 17.69 11.55
N ARG A 585 -0.41 16.60 11.47
CA ARG A 585 -0.83 15.29 11.02
C ARG A 585 -1.45 14.55 12.21
N HIS A 586 -2.39 13.66 11.90
CA HIS A 586 -3.17 12.92 12.90
C HIS A 586 -3.14 11.43 12.62
N THR A 587 -3.06 10.63 13.68
CA THR A 587 -3.09 9.17 13.60
C THR A 587 -4.50 8.66 13.36
N SER A 588 -4.58 7.67 12.50
CA SER A 588 -5.79 6.95 12.12
C SER A 588 -5.51 5.45 12.13
N VAL A 589 -6.56 4.66 12.34
CA VAL A 589 -6.49 3.20 12.33
C VAL A 589 -7.56 2.67 11.37
N CYS A 590 -7.19 1.73 10.50
CA CYS A 590 -8.15 1.03 9.66
C CYS A 590 -7.88 -0.48 9.61
N PRO A 591 -8.90 -1.31 9.38
CA PRO A 591 -8.73 -2.74 9.23
C PRO A 591 -7.80 -3.12 8.07
N VAL A 592 -7.07 -4.22 8.24
CA VAL A 592 -6.38 -4.90 7.15
C VAL A 592 -7.16 -6.15 6.79
N HIS A 593 -7.40 -6.34 5.50
CA HIS A 593 -8.01 -7.56 4.95
C HIS A 593 -7.06 -8.25 3.99
N PHE A 594 -7.28 -9.54 3.71
CA PHE A 594 -6.51 -10.28 2.73
C PHE A 594 -7.42 -10.75 1.59
N ARG A 595 -7.05 -10.41 0.36
CA ARG A 595 -7.80 -10.73 -0.86
C ARG A 595 -7.85 -12.23 -1.12
N PHE A 596 -8.65 -12.64 -2.10
CA PHE A 596 -8.74 -14.01 -2.61
C PHE A 596 -7.39 -14.65 -2.97
N ASP A 597 -6.37 -13.84 -3.29
CA ASP A 597 -5.02 -14.29 -3.65
C ASP A 597 -3.98 -14.14 -2.53
N GLY A 598 -4.42 -13.81 -1.31
CA GLY A 598 -3.56 -13.63 -0.14
C GLY A 598 -2.89 -12.26 -0.01
N SER A 599 -2.99 -11.38 -1.02
CA SER A 599 -2.42 -10.03 -0.92
C SER A 599 -3.23 -9.12 0.00
N PRO A 600 -2.60 -8.16 0.70
CA PRO A 600 -3.32 -7.32 1.66
C PRO A 600 -4.15 -6.21 1.01
N VAL A 601 -5.19 -5.78 1.72
CA VAL A 601 -5.88 -4.50 1.58
C VAL A 601 -5.57 -3.73 2.85
N ILE A 602 -4.73 -2.70 2.73
CA ILE A 602 -4.23 -1.94 3.87
C ILE A 602 -5.03 -0.66 4.12
N ASP A 603 -6.03 -0.38 3.28
CA ASP A 603 -6.86 0.82 3.32
C ASP A 603 -8.35 0.45 3.39
N MET A 604 -8.71 -0.64 4.06
CA MET A 604 -10.10 -1.08 4.14
C MET A 604 -10.92 -0.10 4.97
N ALA A 605 -12.05 0.37 4.45
CA ALA A 605 -12.94 1.21 5.22
C ALA A 605 -13.79 0.36 6.19
N PRO A 606 -14.19 0.89 7.36
CA PRO A 606 -14.96 0.12 8.34
C PRO A 606 -16.26 -0.48 7.77
N TYR A 607 -17.01 0.26 6.95
CA TYR A 607 -18.26 -0.23 6.34
C TYR A 607 -18.04 -1.34 5.30
N GLU A 608 -16.81 -1.50 4.81
CA GLU A 608 -16.43 -2.57 3.91
C GLU A 608 -16.06 -3.83 4.67
N GLU A 609 -15.36 -3.68 5.80
CA GLU A 609 -14.97 -4.77 6.69
C GLU A 609 -16.19 -5.52 7.23
N VAL A 610 -17.16 -4.78 7.76
CA VAL A 610 -18.42 -5.31 8.29
C VAL A 610 -19.56 -4.49 7.71
N ASN A 611 -20.38 -5.12 6.88
CA ASN A 611 -21.53 -4.46 6.31
C ASN A 611 -22.55 -4.16 7.42
N PRO A 612 -22.98 -2.91 7.61
CA PRO A 612 -23.92 -2.55 8.67
C PRO A 612 -25.24 -3.36 8.64
N ASN A 613 -25.68 -3.80 7.45
CA ASN A 613 -26.89 -4.61 7.28
C ASN A 613 -26.69 -6.10 7.62
N LEU A 614 -25.44 -6.55 7.76
CA LEU A 614 -25.08 -7.94 8.06
C LEU A 614 -24.45 -8.10 9.45
N GLN A 615 -24.35 -7.00 10.22
CA GLN A 615 -23.66 -6.99 11.50
C GLN A 615 -24.40 -7.77 12.60
N GLN A 616 -25.73 -7.86 12.52
CA GLN A 616 -26.54 -8.64 13.45
C GLN A 616 -26.59 -10.09 12.97
N VAL A 617 -26.29 -11.03 13.87
CA VAL A 617 -26.24 -12.46 13.56
C VAL A 617 -27.03 -13.27 14.58
N GLU A 618 -27.45 -14.47 14.18
CA GLU A 618 -28.08 -15.44 15.05
C GLU A 618 -27.39 -16.80 14.86
N MET A 619 -27.04 -17.45 15.96
CA MET A 619 -26.48 -18.80 15.96
C MET A 619 -27.51 -19.82 16.42
N ARG A 620 -27.62 -20.92 15.69
CA ARG A 620 -28.38 -22.10 16.09
C ARG A 620 -27.53 -23.00 16.99
N VAL A 621 -27.88 -23.08 18.26
CA VAL A 621 -27.22 -23.93 19.26
C VAL A 621 -28.06 -25.17 19.53
N ARG A 622 -27.55 -26.34 19.18
CA ARG A 622 -28.14 -27.63 19.53
C ARG A 622 -27.49 -28.18 20.80
N LEU A 623 -28.21 -28.11 21.90
CA LEU A 623 -27.83 -28.74 23.15
C LEU A 623 -28.19 -30.23 23.09
N ILE A 624 -27.19 -31.09 23.27
CA ILE A 624 -27.37 -32.55 23.28
C ILE A 624 -27.20 -33.10 24.69
N SER A 625 -27.82 -34.26 24.96
CA SER A 625 -27.60 -34.97 26.22
C SER A 625 -26.11 -35.24 26.44
N PRO A 626 -25.60 -35.16 27.69
CA PRO A 626 -24.24 -35.57 28.00
C PRO A 626 -24.04 -37.02 27.56
N SER A 627 -22.92 -37.32 26.92
CA SER A 627 -22.50 -38.71 26.70
C SER A 627 -22.27 -39.36 28.07
N LYS A 628 -22.96 -40.48 28.33
CA LYS A 628 -22.85 -41.25 29.58
C LYS A 628 -21.43 -41.75 29.84
#